data_AF-A0A1D8AW24-F1
#
_entry.id   AF-A0A1D8AW24-F1
#
_cell.length_a   1.000
_cell.length_b   1.000
_cell.length_c   1.000
_cell.angle_alpha   90.00
_cell.angle_beta   90.00
_cell.angle_gamma   90.00
#
_symmetry.space_group_name_H-M   'P 1'
#
loop_
_entity.id
_entity.type
_entity.pdbx_description
1 polymer ?
#
loop_
_entity_poly.entity_id
_entity_poly.type
_entity_poly.pdbx_seq_one_letter_code
_entity_poly.pdbx_strand_id
1 'polypeptide(L)'
;METPVQTAQRLLTALEELVGQETLLVRTMDFVEAVAVRERAAPLVEKLCALAAVPAVASLRPRVDLLLERSGQNHHFLDAQLARLQGELARVNEARGRLRRVAPAYGQPAPVTQSRLNTAA
;
A
#
# COMPACT_ATOMS: atom_id res chain seq x y z
N MET A 1 -32.07 -4.79 -27.55
CA MET A 1 -31.78 -5.84 -26.55
C MET A 1 -30.27 -6.06 -26.58
N GLU A 2 -29.52 -5.62 -25.56
CA GLU A 2 -28.10 -5.95 -25.47
C GLU A 2 -27.93 -7.45 -25.22
N THR A 3 -26.99 -8.11 -25.89
CA THR A 3 -26.70 -9.51 -25.61
C THR A 3 -25.88 -9.65 -24.32
N PRO A 4 -25.93 -10.81 -23.64
CA PRO A 4 -25.11 -11.07 -22.45
C PRO A 4 -23.60 -10.85 -22.70
N VAL A 5 -23.13 -11.15 -23.91
CA VAL A 5 -21.73 -10.94 -24.33
C VAL A 5 -21.41 -9.45 -24.48
N GLN A 6 -22.28 -8.66 -25.10
CA GLN A 6 -22.10 -7.21 -25.20
C GLN A 6 -22.06 -6.55 -23.82
N THR A 7 -22.92 -7.01 -22.91
CA THR A 7 -22.94 -6.54 -21.53
C THR A 7 -21.63 -6.88 -20.81
N ALA A 8 -21.15 -8.12 -20.93
CA ALA A 8 -19.88 -8.55 -20.33
C ALA A 8 -18.67 -7.79 -20.92
N GLN A 9 -18.65 -7.53 -22.22
CA GLN A 9 -17.61 -6.73 -22.87
C GLN A 9 -17.56 -5.30 -22.32
N ARG A 10 -18.72 -4.65 -22.19
CA ARG A 10 -18.81 -3.29 -21.64
C ARG A 10 -18.33 -3.24 -20.18
N LEU A 11 -18.75 -4.21 -19.36
CA LEU A 11 -18.32 -4.31 -17.97
C LEU A 11 -16.81 -4.55 -17.85
N LEU A 12 -16.23 -5.39 -18.72
CA LEU A 12 -14.79 -5.62 -18.75
C LEU A 12 -13.99 -4.39 -19.16
N THR A 13 -14.45 -3.64 -20.16
CA THR A 13 -13.79 -2.38 -20.54
C THR A 13 -13.83 -1.36 -19.40
N ALA A 14 -14.97 -1.21 -18.73
CA ALA A 14 -15.06 -0.33 -17.55
C ALA A 14 -14.13 -0.81 -16.42
N LEU A 15 -14.01 -2.12 -16.20
CA LEU A 15 -13.12 -2.69 -15.20
C LEU A 15 -11.64 -2.47 -15.56
N GLU A 16 -11.26 -2.59 -16.84
CA GLU A 16 -9.92 -2.29 -17.32
C GLU A 16 -9.51 -0.84 -17.06
N GLU A 17 -10.42 0.11 -17.25
CA GLU A 17 -10.19 1.51 -16.93
C GLU A 17 -9.98 1.72 -15.42
N LEU A 18 -10.82 1.12 -14.59
CA LEU A 18 -10.70 1.22 -13.13
C LEU A 18 -9.40 0.59 -12.62
N VAL A 19 -9.00 -0.57 -13.15
CA VAL A 19 -7.72 -1.20 -12.80
C VAL A 19 -6.53 -0.36 -13.27
N GLY A 20 -6.65 0.33 -14.43
CA GLY A 20 -5.66 1.31 -14.87
C GLY A 20 -5.53 2.48 -13.90
N GLN A 21 -6.66 3.02 -13.43
CA GLN A 21 -6.69 4.08 -12.41
C GLN A 21 -6.11 3.62 -11.08
N GLU A 22 -6.50 2.44 -10.57
CA GLU A 22 -5.94 1.84 -9.37
C GLU A 22 -4.42 1.71 -9.47
N THR A 23 -3.92 1.21 -10.61
CA THR A 23 -2.49 1.05 -10.84
C THR A 23 -1.75 2.40 -10.74
N LEU A 24 -2.30 3.46 -11.34
CA LEU A 24 -1.71 4.80 -11.24
C LEU A 24 -1.69 5.29 -9.78
N LEU A 25 -2.80 5.17 -9.06
CA LEU A 25 -2.93 5.61 -7.67
C LEU A 25 -1.99 4.85 -6.73
N VAL A 26 -1.88 3.53 -6.91
CA VAL A 26 -0.94 2.69 -6.16
C VAL A 26 0.51 3.13 -6.40
N ARG A 27 0.86 3.49 -7.64
CA ARG A 27 2.21 3.97 -7.98
C ARG A 27 2.50 5.37 -7.44
N THR A 28 1.50 6.23 -7.35
CA THR A 28 1.61 7.56 -6.73
C THR A 28 1.43 7.54 -5.21
N MET A 29 1.30 6.35 -4.61
CA MET A 29 1.08 6.13 -3.17
C MET A 29 -0.20 6.78 -2.61
N ASP A 30 -1.18 7.05 -3.47
CA ASP A 30 -2.50 7.53 -3.05
C ASP A 30 -3.42 6.34 -2.76
N PHE A 31 -3.20 5.72 -1.60
CA PHE A 31 -3.89 4.48 -1.24
C PHE A 31 -5.36 4.71 -0.86
N VAL A 32 -5.73 5.90 -0.41
CA VAL A 32 -7.12 6.21 -0.03
C VAL A 32 -8.00 6.22 -1.29
N GLU A 33 -7.57 6.93 -2.32
CA GLU A 33 -8.28 6.95 -3.60
C GLU A 33 -8.22 5.58 -4.30
N ALA A 34 -7.13 4.82 -4.15
CA ALA A 34 -7.05 3.46 -4.68
C ALA A 34 -8.11 2.52 -4.08
N VAL A 35 -8.37 2.62 -2.77
CA VAL A 35 -9.46 1.88 -2.11
C VAL A 35 -10.82 2.28 -2.66
N ALA A 36 -11.07 3.59 -2.84
CA ALA A 36 -12.31 4.08 -3.41
C ALA A 36 -12.55 3.62 -4.86
N VAL A 37 -11.48 3.49 -5.67
CA VAL A 37 -11.56 2.85 -7.00
C VAL A 37 -11.98 1.39 -6.90
N ARG A 38 -11.40 0.64 -5.96
CA ARG A 38 -11.67 -0.79 -5.78
C ARG A 38 -13.07 -1.07 -5.28
N GLU A 39 -13.59 -0.25 -4.38
CA GLU A 39 -14.99 -0.32 -3.94
C GLU A 39 -15.97 -0.08 -5.10
N ARG A 40 -15.65 0.87 -6.00
CA ARG A 40 -16.45 1.10 -7.22
C ARG A 40 -16.37 -0.05 -8.22
N ALA A 41 -15.26 -0.78 -8.25
CA ALA A 41 -15.07 -1.92 -9.13
C ALA A 41 -15.81 -3.18 -8.66
N ALA A 42 -16.03 -3.35 -7.35
CA ALA A 42 -16.70 -4.52 -6.74
C ALA A 42 -18.04 -4.92 -7.41
N PRO A 43 -19.02 -4.01 -7.62
CA PRO A 43 -20.28 -4.38 -8.26
C PRO A 43 -20.13 -4.79 -9.75
N LEU A 44 -19.07 -4.35 -10.43
CA LEU A 44 -18.79 -4.77 -11.81
C LEU A 44 -18.29 -6.22 -11.85
N VAL A 45 -17.43 -6.57 -10.89
CA VAL A 45 -16.91 -7.93 -10.73
C VAL A 45 -18.04 -8.90 -10.40
N GLU A 46 -18.92 -8.56 -9.45
CA GLU A 46 -20.08 -9.39 -9.11
C GLU A 46 -20.98 -9.66 -10.31
N LYS A 47 -21.28 -8.62 -11.11
CA LYS A 47 -22.06 -8.77 -12.34
C LYS A 47 -21.36 -9.63 -13.38
N LEU A 48 -20.04 -9.53 -13.52
CA LEU A 48 -19.25 -10.38 -14.41
C LEU A 48 -19.27 -11.85 -13.94
N CYS A 49 -19.17 -12.10 -12.63
CA CYS A 49 -19.31 -13.44 -12.07
C CYS A 49 -20.68 -14.06 -12.38
N ALA A 50 -21.76 -13.27 -12.27
CA ALA A 50 -23.11 -13.73 -12.62
C ALA A 50 -23.24 -14.08 -14.12
N LEU A 51 -22.55 -13.35 -14.99
CA LEU A 51 -22.54 -13.60 -16.45
C LEU A 51 -21.60 -14.73 -16.88
N ALA A 52 -20.71 -15.20 -15.99
CA ALA A 52 -19.70 -16.22 -16.30
C ALA A 52 -20.32 -17.59 -16.66
N ALA A 53 -21.55 -17.87 -16.23
CA ALA A 53 -22.27 -19.09 -16.58
C ALA A 53 -22.70 -19.15 -18.06
N VAL A 54 -22.66 -18.03 -18.79
CA VAL A 54 -23.04 -17.96 -20.20
C VAL A 54 -21.87 -18.44 -21.08
N PRO A 55 -22.01 -19.54 -21.86
CA PRO A 55 -20.90 -20.11 -22.63
C PRO A 55 -20.23 -19.13 -23.60
N ALA A 56 -21.02 -18.21 -24.18
CA ALA A 56 -20.50 -17.21 -25.10
C ALA A 56 -19.54 -16.19 -24.44
N VAL A 57 -19.63 -16.01 -23.12
CA VAL A 57 -18.76 -15.14 -22.32
C VAL A 57 -17.39 -15.77 -22.08
N ALA A 58 -17.26 -17.11 -22.21
CA ALA A 58 -15.98 -17.81 -22.04
C ALA A 58 -14.88 -17.31 -23.00
N SER A 59 -15.26 -16.77 -24.16
CA SER A 59 -14.36 -16.12 -25.12
C SER A 59 -13.60 -14.91 -24.54
N LEU A 60 -14.12 -14.29 -23.47
CA LEU A 60 -13.53 -13.11 -22.82
C LEU A 60 -12.52 -13.48 -21.72
N ARG A 61 -12.33 -14.76 -21.43
CA ARG A 61 -11.42 -15.27 -20.39
C ARG A 61 -9.99 -14.69 -20.48
N PRO A 62 -9.35 -14.60 -21.66
CA PRO A 62 -8.00 -14.03 -21.74
C PRO A 62 -7.90 -12.59 -21.23
N ARG A 63 -8.96 -11.78 -21.39
CA ARG A 63 -8.99 -10.41 -20.86
C ARG A 63 -9.09 -10.39 -19.35
N VAL A 64 -9.87 -11.31 -18.77
CA VAL A 64 -9.96 -11.49 -17.31
C VAL A 64 -8.61 -11.91 -16.75
N ASP A 65 -7.90 -12.84 -17.40
CA ASP A 65 -6.59 -13.30 -16.96
C ASP A 65 -5.57 -12.13 -16.93
N LEU A 66 -5.57 -11.27 -17.95
CA LEU A 66 -4.73 -10.06 -17.97
C LEU A 66 -5.07 -9.08 -16.84
N LEU A 67 -6.34 -8.93 -16.49
CA LEU A 67 -6.76 -8.10 -15.35
C LEU A 67 -6.29 -8.67 -14.01
N LEU A 68 -6.34 -10.00 -13.87
CA LEU A 68 -5.84 -10.69 -12.68
C LEU A 68 -4.32 -10.54 -12.55
N GLU A 69 -3.57 -10.67 -13.65
CA GLU A 69 -2.12 -10.44 -13.65
C GLU A 69 -1.76 -9.02 -13.20
N ARG A 70 -2.46 -8.00 -13.74
CA ARG A 70 -2.25 -6.60 -13.33
C ARG A 70 -2.58 -6.38 -11.85
N SER A 71 -3.69 -6.96 -11.40
CA SER A 71 -4.07 -6.92 -9.98
C SER A 71 -3.00 -7.60 -9.10
N GLY A 72 -2.43 -8.72 -9.55
CA GLY A 72 -1.33 -9.40 -8.87
C GLY A 72 -0.05 -8.55 -8.78
N GLN A 73 0.31 -7.85 -9.85
CA GLN A 73 1.43 -6.91 -9.85
C GLN A 73 1.24 -5.76 -8.84
N ASN A 74 0.03 -5.24 -8.72
CA ASN A 74 -0.30 -4.20 -7.74
C ASN A 74 -0.17 -4.73 -6.29
N HIS A 75 -0.67 -5.94 -6.01
CA HIS A 75 -0.50 -6.55 -4.68
C HIS A 75 0.97 -6.78 -4.34
N HIS A 76 1.76 -7.35 -5.27
CA HIS A 76 3.20 -7.53 -5.05
C HIS A 76 3.94 -6.22 -4.78
N PHE A 77 3.55 -5.13 -5.46
CA PHE A 77 4.11 -3.82 -5.18
C PHE A 77 3.77 -3.35 -3.77
N LEU A 78 2.52 -3.48 -3.33
CA LEU A 78 2.08 -3.11 -1.98
C LEU A 78 2.80 -3.92 -0.90
N ASP A 79 2.95 -5.23 -1.10
CA ASP A 79 3.70 -6.11 -0.18
C ASP A 79 5.16 -5.65 -0.03
N ALA A 80 5.80 -5.30 -1.14
CA ALA A 80 7.17 -4.79 -1.12
C ALA A 80 7.28 -3.44 -0.40
N GLN A 81 6.32 -2.53 -0.60
CA GLN A 81 6.28 -1.26 0.13
C GLN A 81 6.05 -1.46 1.62
N LEU A 82 5.14 -2.36 2.00
CA LEU A 82 4.85 -2.68 3.39
C LEU A 82 6.09 -3.25 4.08
N ALA A 83 6.77 -4.22 3.45
CA ALA A 83 8.01 -4.79 3.98
C ALA A 83 9.11 -3.73 4.16
N ARG A 84 9.25 -2.80 3.20
CA ARG A 84 10.19 -1.68 3.29
C ARG A 84 9.86 -0.76 4.47
N LEU A 85 8.62 -0.31 4.59
CA LEU A 85 8.19 0.61 5.64
C LEU A 85 8.34 -0.01 7.04
N GLN A 86 8.05 -1.30 7.18
CA GLN A 86 8.30 -2.03 8.43
C GLN A 86 9.79 -2.06 8.78
N GLY A 87 10.67 -2.29 7.80
CA GLY A 87 12.12 -2.22 7.98
C GLY A 87 12.61 -0.84 8.41
N GLU A 88 12.06 0.23 7.81
CA GLU A 88 12.37 1.61 8.17
C GLU A 88 11.90 1.94 9.60
N LEU A 89 10.68 1.54 9.96
CA LEU A 89 10.14 1.72 11.32
C LEU A 89 11.00 1.02 12.38
N ALA A 90 11.46 -0.20 12.11
CA ALA A 90 12.35 -0.94 13.00
C ALA A 90 13.67 -0.18 13.23
N ARG A 91 14.28 0.35 12.16
CA ARG A 91 15.52 1.15 12.25
C ARG A 91 15.33 2.43 13.06
N VAL A 92 14.22 3.14 12.85
CA VAL A 92 13.90 4.35 13.61
C VAL A 92 13.71 4.03 15.10
N ASN A 93 13.02 2.94 15.42
CA ASN A 93 12.83 2.52 16.80
C ASN A 93 14.14 2.12 17.49
N GLU A 94 15.04 1.44 16.76
CA GLU A 94 16.37 1.13 17.28
C GLU A 94 17.19 2.40 17.53
N ALA A 95 17.17 3.37 16.61
CA ALA A 95 17.81 4.66 16.78
C ALA A 95 17.27 5.44 17.99
N ARG A 96 15.94 5.46 18.17
CA ARG A 96 15.29 6.03 19.37
C ARG A 96 15.71 5.30 20.64
N GLY A 97 15.86 3.98 20.59
CA GLY A 97 16.39 3.18 21.70
C GLY A 97 17.82 3.56 22.07
N ARG A 98 18.71 3.70 21.09
CA ARG A 98 20.09 4.17 21.31
C ARG A 98 20.12 5.58 21.90
N LEU A 99 19.33 6.50 21.35
CA LEU A 99 19.22 7.87 21.87
C LEU A 99 18.74 7.88 23.33
N ARG A 100 17.75 7.08 23.70
CA ARG A 100 17.28 6.96 25.10
C ARG A 100 18.38 6.48 26.05
N ARG A 101 19.28 5.60 25.61
CA ARG A 101 20.41 5.13 26.43
C ARG A 101 21.48 6.20 26.61
N VAL A 102 21.70 7.04 25.61
CA VAL A 102 22.74 8.08 25.62
C VAL A 102 22.27 9.38 26.26
N ALA A 103 20.97 9.72 26.15
CA ALA A 103 20.36 10.90 26.76
C ALA A 103 20.75 11.19 28.22
N PRO A 104 20.77 10.22 29.17
CA PRO A 104 21.15 10.52 30.55
C PRO A 104 22.61 10.97 30.72
N ALA A 105 23.52 10.64 29.81
CA ALA A 105 24.92 11.07 29.88
C ALA A 105 25.11 12.55 29.48
N TYR A 106 24.17 13.11 28.71
CA TYR A 106 24.26 14.48 28.19
C TYR A 106 23.19 15.43 28.77
N GLY A 107 22.24 14.91 29.57
CA GLY A 107 21.13 15.67 30.14
C GLY A 107 21.36 16.21 31.56
N GLN A 108 22.44 15.83 32.24
CA GLN A 108 22.75 16.34 33.57
C GLN A 108 23.85 17.40 33.47
N PRO A 109 23.59 18.68 33.83
CA PRO A 109 24.68 19.62 34.06
C PRO A 109 25.54 19.06 35.19
N ALA A 110 26.83 18.87 34.94
CA ALA A 110 27.75 18.37 35.94
C ALA A 110 27.64 19.24 37.20
N PRO A 111 27.48 18.65 38.40
CA PRO A 111 27.54 19.44 39.62
C PRO A 111 28.90 20.12 39.67
N VAL A 112 28.90 21.44 39.82
CA VAL A 112 30.11 22.24 39.97
C VAL A 112 30.78 21.79 41.27
N THR A 113 31.73 20.87 41.17
CA THR A 113 32.55 20.44 42.29
C THR A 113 33.43 21.62 42.67
N GLN A 114 33.02 22.38 43.68
CA GLN A 114 33.86 23.43 44.28
C GLN A 114 35.12 22.77 44.83
N SER A 115 36.20 22.86 44.06
CA SER A 115 37.53 22.39 44.43
C SER A 115 38.01 23.17 45.65
N ARG A 116 38.13 22.48 46.80
CA ARG A 116 38.67 23.02 48.07
C ARG A 116 40.21 23.15 48.05
N LEU A 117 40.80 23.51 46.90
CA LEU A 117 42.26 23.62 46.75
C LEU A 117 42.80 25.05 46.85
N ASN A 118 41.95 26.07 47.12
CA ASN A 118 42.39 27.46 47.22
C ASN A 118 41.99 28.12 48.56
N THR A 119 42.44 27.58 49.69
CA THR A 119 42.51 28.35 50.95
C THR A 119 43.64 27.82 51.84
N ALA A 120 44.87 28.24 51.57
CA ALA A 120 45.95 28.39 52.55
C ALA A 120 47.15 29.06 51.85
N ALA A 121 47.19 30.39 51.88
CA ALA A 121 48.36 31.22 51.66
C ALA A 121 48.57 32.05 52.94
#